data_AF-A0A9E2YVB7-F1
#
_entry.id   AF-A0A9E2YVB7-F1
#
_cell.length_a   1.000
_cell.length_b   1.000
_cell.length_c   1.000
_cell.angle_alpha   90.00
_cell.angle_beta   90.00
_cell.angle_gamma   90.00
#
_symmetry.space_group_name_H-M   'P 1'
#
loop_
_entity.id
_entity.type
_entity.pdbx_description
1 polymer ?
#
loop_
_entity_poly.entity_id
_entity_poly.type
_entity_poly.pdbx_seq_one_letter_code
_entity_poly.pdbx_strand_id
1 'polypeptide(L)' 'SHLQSGNTCQECHGPVATRDQLAKEGDISMGGCMNCHRLKKASIDCTFCHEQQPAL' A
#
# COMPACT_ATOMS: atom_id res chain seq x y z
N SER A 1 8.41 4.69 1.30
CA SER A 1 6.96 4.89 1.54
C SER A 1 6.22 4.93 0.21
N HIS A 2 5.00 4.37 0.10
CA HIS A 2 4.28 4.16 -1.17
C HIS A 2 4.14 5.42 -2.05
N LEU A 3 3.85 6.59 -1.47
CA LEU A 3 3.75 7.84 -2.23
C LEU A 3 5.08 8.26 -2.87
N GLN A 4 6.21 7.96 -2.22
CA GLN A 4 7.55 8.25 -2.76
C GLN A 4 7.90 7.33 -3.94
N SER A 5 7.25 6.17 -4.02
CA SER A 5 7.39 5.21 -5.13
C SER A 5 6.45 5.52 -6.31
N GLY A 6 5.71 6.63 -6.26
CA GLY A 6 4.82 7.08 -7.34
C GLY A 6 3.40 6.51 -7.28
N ASN A 7 3.01 5.85 -6.19
CA ASN A 7 1.61 5.43 -6.00
C ASN A 7 0.70 6.66 -5.82
N THR A 8 -0.51 6.57 -6.34
CA THR A 8 -1.53 7.63 -6.20
C THR A 8 -2.51 7.30 -5.08
N CYS A 9 -3.19 8.31 -4.54
CA CYS A 9 -4.21 8.13 -3.50
C CYS A 9 -5.31 7.14 -3.95
N GLN A 10 -5.64 7.20 -5.24
CA GLN A 10 -6.71 6.41 -5.86
C GLN A 10 -6.39 4.92 -5.92
N GLU A 11 -5.10 4.55 -5.94
CA GLU A 11 -4.68 3.14 -5.96
C GLU A 11 -5.04 2.41 -4.66
N CYS A 12 -5.23 3.12 -3.54
CA CYS A 12 -5.62 2.52 -2.25
C CYS A 12 -7.01 2.96 -1.76
N HIS A 13 -7.40 4.21 -2.03
CA HIS A 13 -8.61 4.83 -1.47
C HIS A 13 -9.73 5.06 -2.50
N GLY A 14 -9.58 4.60 -3.75
CA GLY A 14 -10.58 4.80 -4.81
C GLY A 14 -10.68 6.27 -5.25
N PRO A 15 -11.79 6.72 -5.87
CA PRO A 15 -11.94 8.10 -6.35
C PRO A 15 -12.08 9.14 -5.23
N VAL A 16 -11.00 9.38 -4.49
CA VAL A 16 -10.96 10.31 -3.33
C VAL A 16 -11.40 11.73 -3.65
N ALA A 17 -11.19 12.19 -4.90
CA ALA A 17 -11.55 13.54 -5.32
C ALA A 17 -13.07 13.76 -5.42
N THR A 18 -13.87 12.69 -5.50
CA THR A 18 -15.33 12.76 -5.64
C THR A 18 -16.06 12.29 -4.38
N ARG A 19 -15.35 12.18 -3.24
CA ARG A 19 -15.91 11.68 -1.99
C ARG A 19 -15.76 12.66 -0.85
N ASP A 20 -16.85 12.83 -0.10
CA ASP A 20 -16.86 13.62 1.13
C ASP A 20 -16.17 12.88 2.29
N GLN A 21 -16.16 11.55 2.27
CA GLN A 21 -15.51 10.70 3.27
C GLN A 21 -14.81 9.51 2.62
N LEU A 22 -13.67 9.12 3.18
CA LEU A 22 -12.91 7.96 2.72
C LEU A 22 -13.60 6.66 3.13
N ALA A 23 -13.66 5.71 2.20
CA ALA A 23 -14.06 4.34 2.48
C ALA A 23 -12.90 3.38 2.21
N LYS A 24 -12.89 2.24 2.89
CA LYS A 24 -11.90 1.17 2.69
C LYS A 24 -12.30 0.35 1.46
N GLU A 25 -11.97 0.88 0.28
CA GLU A 25 -12.23 0.24 -1.00
C GLU A 25 -11.08 -0.64 -1.48
N GLY A 26 -9.83 -0.22 -1.24
CA GLY A 26 -8.66 -1.02 -1.53
C GLY A 26 -8.49 -2.16 -0.53
N ASP A 27 -8.03 -3.30 -1.02
CA ASP A 27 -7.55 -4.38 -0.17
C ASP A 27 -6.18 -4.01 0.42
N ILE A 28 -6.19 -3.52 1.65
CA ILE A 28 -4.99 -3.23 2.45
C ILE A 28 -4.67 -4.37 3.44
N SER A 29 -5.12 -5.59 3.15
CA SER A 29 -4.62 -6.78 3.82
C SER A 29 -3.19 -7.10 3.35
N MET A 30 -2.49 -7.97 4.06
CA MET A 30 -1.19 -8.49 3.62
C MET A 30 -1.27 -9.12 2.22
N GLY A 31 -2.39 -9.80 1.90
CA GLY A 31 -2.68 -10.32 0.56
C GLY A 31 -2.74 -9.23 -0.51
N GLY A 32 -3.47 -8.15 -0.23
CA GLY A 32 -3.55 -6.98 -1.09
C GLY A 32 -2.20 -6.30 -1.31
N CYS A 33 -1.42 -6.12 -0.24
CA CYS A 33 -0.06 -5.58 -0.31
C CYS A 33 0.85 -6.44 -1.20
N MET A 34 0.89 -7.76 -0.98
CA MET A 34 1.70 -8.68 -1.79
C MET A 34 1.28 -8.68 -3.26
N ASN A 35 -0.02 -8.65 -3.53
CA ASN A 35 -0.53 -8.62 -4.91
C ASN A 35 -0.12 -7.33 -5.63
N CYS A 36 -0.26 -6.17 -4.97
CA CYS A 36 0.22 -4.90 -5.50
C CYS A 36 1.74 -4.93 -5.76
N HIS A 37 2.53 -5.43 -4.80
CA HIS A 37 3.98 -5.53 -4.94
C HIS A 37 4.39 -6.43 -6.11
N ARG A 38 3.72 -7.58 -6.31
CA ARG A 38 3.95 -8.44 -7.49
C ARG A 38 3.70 -7.70 -8.80
N LEU A 39 2.59 -6.97 -8.90
CA LEU A 39 2.22 -6.22 -10.10
C LEU A 39 3.22 -5.09 -10.40
N LYS A 40 3.68 -4.41 -9.35
CA LYS A 40 4.63 -3.29 -9.45
C LYS A 40 6.10 -3.73 -9.40
N LYS A 41 6.37 -5.03 -9.31
CA LYS A 41 7.71 -5.62 -9.13
C LYS A 41 8.49 -5.02 -7.94
N ALA A 42 7.77 -4.66 -6.88
CA ALA A 42 8.35 -4.22 -5.62
C ALA A 42 8.80 -5.44 -4.80
N SER A 43 9.66 -5.21 -3.80
CA SER A 43 10.14 -6.30 -2.94
C SER A 43 8.98 -6.98 -2.21
N ILE A 44 8.97 -8.30 -2.21
CA ILE A 44 8.06 -9.14 -1.44
C ILE A 44 8.80 -9.91 -0.34
N ASP A 45 10.04 -9.49 -0.05
CA ASP A 45 10.80 -10.07 1.04
C ASP A 45 10.08 -9.83 2.38
N CYS A 46 10.13 -10.84 3.26
CA CYS A 46 9.46 -10.79 4.55
C CYS A 46 9.90 -9.57 5.37
N THR A 47 11.19 -9.25 5.36
CA THR A 47 11.75 -8.14 6.16
C THR A 47 11.43 -6.77 5.58
N PHE A 48 11.12 -6.70 4.28
CA PHE A 48 10.69 -5.47 3.63
C PHE A 48 9.44 -4.86 4.28
N CYS A 49 8.58 -5.71 4.88
CA CYS A 49 7.38 -5.29 5.60
C CYS A 49 7.47 -5.54 7.12
N HIS A 50 8.08 -6.65 7.55
CA HIS A 50 8.02 -7.13 8.94
C HIS A 50 9.24 -6.78 9.79
N GLU A 51 10.08 -5.85 9.35
CA GLU A 51 11.27 -5.43 10.09
C GLU A 51 11.27 -3.91 10.39
N GLN A 52 10.09 -3.30 10.45
CA GLN A 52 9.95 -1.94 10.98
C GLN A 52 10.19 -1.95 12.50
N GLN A 53 11.48 -1.87 12.83
CA GLN A 53 12.21 -1.66 14.09
C GLN A 53 12.85 -2.88 14.78
N PRO A 54 14.19 -2.93 14.81
CA PRO A 54 14.95 -3.11 16.04
C PRO A 54 15.32 -1.74 16.63
N ALA A 55 14.80 -1.49 17.83
CA ALA A 55 15.35 -0.68 18.93
C ALA A 55 15.48 0.86 18.77
N LEU A 56 15.11 1.52 19.88
CA LEU A 56 15.79 2.72 20.38
C LEU A 56 17.30 2.50 20.48
#